data_AF-A0AAV5QE95-F1
#
_entry.id   AF-A0AAV5QE95-F1
#
_cell.length_a   1.000
_cell.length_b   1.000
_cell.length_c   1.000
_cell.angle_alpha   90.00
_cell.angle_beta   90.00
_cell.angle_gamma   90.00
#
_symmetry.space_group_name_H-M   'P 1'
#
loop_
_entity.id
_entity.type
_entity.pdbx_description
1 polymer ?
#
loop_
_entity_poly.entity_id
_entity_poly.type
_entity_poly.pdbx_seq_one_letter_code
_entity_poly.pdbx_strand_id
1 'polypeptide(L)'
;MTSVSFNSLIDQLNSAEEVVSYKEILLRCPFSRCNCRIIPFKYHLSSFDDKNTVQISETPECAVVDNATLEVINPQTSKDEESTKNKNKKKKFFKIGDAWDFDNIGVSRPSDIAQPIIHGAEGSSGPVEDQGKINIQRYLVCADCDRGPLGFAGFVVDEDEKKYGEEEEEDGDARIKNANKLVYFLSCDSVKYELR
;
A
#
# COMPACT_ATOMS: atom_id res chain seq x y z
N MET A 1 12.64 9.30 -19.75
CA MET A 1 11.39 9.11 -18.97
C MET A 1 11.64 9.64 -17.58
N THR A 2 10.78 10.51 -17.07
CA THR A 2 10.98 11.25 -15.81
C THR A 2 10.11 10.62 -14.73
N SER A 3 10.74 10.02 -13.73
CA SER A 3 10.05 9.57 -12.51
C SER A 3 9.97 10.73 -11.53
N VAL A 4 8.89 10.76 -10.73
CA VAL A 4 8.65 11.77 -9.70
C VAL A 4 8.24 11.11 -8.38
N SER A 5 8.37 11.86 -7.29
CA SER A 5 7.84 11.48 -5.98
C SER A 5 6.33 11.72 -5.88
N PHE A 6 5.67 11.19 -4.86
CA PHE A 6 4.23 11.39 -4.64
C PHE A 6 3.87 12.87 -4.49
N ASN A 7 4.56 13.62 -3.64
CA ASN A 7 4.27 15.05 -3.45
C ASN A 7 4.54 15.86 -4.72
N SER A 8 5.66 15.58 -5.41
CA SER A 8 5.95 16.25 -6.67
C SER A 8 4.93 15.92 -7.76
N LEU A 9 4.37 14.71 -7.76
CA LEU A 9 3.26 14.35 -8.62
C LEU A 9 2.05 15.22 -8.28
N ILE A 10 1.62 15.26 -7.02
CA ILE A 10 0.48 16.08 -6.58
C ILE A 10 0.66 17.56 -6.96
N ASP A 11 1.85 18.13 -6.78
CA ASP A 11 2.16 19.50 -7.16
C ASP A 11 2.04 19.72 -8.69
N GLN A 12 2.57 18.78 -9.48
CA GLN A 12 2.42 18.82 -10.94
C GLN A 12 0.96 18.69 -11.39
N LEU A 13 0.15 17.91 -10.66
CA LEU A 13 -1.28 17.77 -10.94
C LEU A 13 -2.04 19.04 -10.60
N ASN A 14 -1.75 19.67 -9.46
CA ASN A 14 -2.43 20.88 -9.01
C ASN A 14 -2.03 22.14 -9.79
N SER A 15 -0.82 22.17 -10.37
CA SER A 15 -0.33 23.30 -11.18
C SER A 15 -0.82 23.29 -12.64
N ALA A 16 -1.40 22.17 -13.10
CA ALA A 16 -1.98 22.07 -14.43
C ALA A 16 -3.41 22.65 -14.42
N GLU A 17 -3.56 23.93 -14.73
CA GLU A 17 -4.86 24.54 -15.02
C GLU A 17 -5.63 23.72 -16.07
N GLU A 18 -6.89 23.39 -15.76
CA GLU A 18 -7.94 22.80 -16.61
C GLU A 18 -7.51 22.32 -18.00
N VAL A 19 -6.81 21.19 -18.06
CA VAL A 19 -6.89 20.29 -19.20
C VAL A 19 -7.18 18.92 -18.63
N VAL A 20 -8.41 18.42 -18.86
CA VAL A 20 -8.81 17.02 -18.67
C VAL A 20 -8.02 16.17 -19.66
N SER A 21 -6.71 16.04 -19.41
CA SER A 21 -5.80 15.17 -20.11
C SER A 21 -5.63 13.95 -19.24
N TYR A 22 -6.13 12.82 -19.72
CA TYR A 22 -5.93 11.51 -19.10
C TYR A 22 -4.43 11.21 -19.13
N LYS A 23 -3.71 11.53 -18.06
CA LYS A 23 -2.34 11.04 -17.87
C LYS A 23 -2.42 9.71 -17.15
N GLU A 24 -2.00 8.66 -17.83
CA GLU A 24 -1.82 7.37 -17.17
C GLU A 24 -0.64 7.50 -16.20
N ILE A 25 -0.84 7.10 -14.95
CA ILE A 25 0.21 7.09 -13.94
C ILE A 25 0.65 5.65 -13.77
N LEU A 26 1.95 5.40 -13.93
CA LEU A 26 2.52 4.09 -13.75
C LEU A 26 3.33 4.04 -12.46
N LEU A 27 2.99 3.09 -11.58
CA LEU A 27 3.79 2.86 -10.38
C LEU A 27 4.89 1.85 -10.67
N ARG A 28 6.10 2.16 -10.24
CA ARG A 28 7.29 1.33 -10.46
C ARG A 28 8.00 0.97 -9.19
N CYS A 29 8.71 -0.16 -9.26
CA CYS A 29 9.65 -0.61 -8.26
C CYS A 29 10.67 0.50 -7.98
N PRO A 30 10.87 0.90 -6.71
CA PRO A 30 11.72 2.02 -6.38
C PRO A 30 13.21 1.68 -6.41
N PHE A 31 13.54 0.39 -6.30
CA PHE A 31 14.90 -0.08 -6.15
C PHE A 31 15.73 0.17 -7.41
N SER A 32 16.95 0.67 -7.18
CA SER A 32 17.88 1.02 -8.25
C SER A 32 18.05 -0.14 -9.25
N ARG A 33 17.97 0.20 -10.53
CA ARG A 33 18.13 -0.69 -11.69
C ARG A 33 17.01 -1.72 -11.93
N CYS A 34 15.96 -1.79 -11.11
CA CYS A 34 14.83 -2.66 -11.39
C CYS A 34 13.81 -1.96 -12.30
N ASN A 35 13.23 -0.83 -11.87
CA ASN A 35 12.20 -0.08 -12.61
C ASN A 35 10.99 -0.92 -13.07
N CYS A 36 10.81 -2.12 -12.51
CA CYS A 36 9.72 -3.02 -12.82
C CYS A 36 8.38 -2.31 -12.59
N ARG A 37 7.42 -2.61 -13.47
CA ARG A 37 6.08 -2.05 -13.44
C ARG A 37 5.24 -2.75 -12.37
N ILE A 38 4.78 -2.01 -11.37
CA ILE A 38 4.01 -2.58 -10.24
C ILE A 38 2.52 -2.60 -10.55
N ILE A 39 1.94 -1.46 -10.91
CA ILE A 39 0.51 -1.34 -11.20
C ILE A 39 0.27 -0.12 -12.11
N PRO A 40 -0.58 -0.22 -13.15
CA PRO A 40 -1.00 0.91 -13.95
C PRO A 40 -2.23 1.57 -13.34
N PHE A 41 -2.16 2.86 -13.02
CA PHE A 41 -3.32 3.64 -12.65
C PHE A 41 -3.94 4.28 -13.88
N LYS A 42 -5.07 3.70 -14.33
CA LYS A 42 -5.94 4.24 -15.38
C LYS A 42 -7.06 5.10 -14.80
N TYR A 43 -6.74 6.01 -13.90
CA TYR A 43 -7.74 6.88 -13.28
C TYR A 43 -7.50 8.36 -13.62
N HIS A 44 -8.59 9.12 -13.62
CA HIS A 44 -8.55 10.57 -13.73
C HIS A 44 -7.67 11.15 -12.62
N LEU A 45 -6.85 12.15 -12.94
CA LEU A 45 -5.86 12.74 -12.03
C LEU A 45 -6.46 13.24 -10.71
N SER A 46 -7.73 13.63 -10.70
CA SER A 46 -8.51 14.00 -9.49
C SER A 46 -9.02 12.81 -8.65
N SER A 47 -8.71 11.57 -9.05
CA SER A 47 -9.08 10.33 -8.33
C SER A 47 -7.91 9.74 -7.54
N PHE A 48 -6.75 10.43 -7.56
CA PHE A 48 -5.64 10.20 -6.63
C PHE A 48 -5.93 10.75 -5.22
N ASP A 49 -7.03 11.50 -5.07
CA ASP A 49 -7.62 11.88 -3.80
C ASP A 49 -8.25 10.69 -3.07
N ASP A 50 -8.63 10.93 -1.81
CA ASP A 50 -8.98 10.01 -0.71
C ASP A 50 -9.89 8.79 -0.98
N LYS A 51 -10.38 8.61 -2.21
CA LYS A 51 -11.24 7.49 -2.61
C LYS A 51 -10.50 6.16 -2.79
N ASN A 52 -9.24 6.18 -3.23
CA ASN A 52 -8.46 4.96 -3.51
C ASN A 52 -7.32 4.72 -2.52
N THR A 53 -7.18 5.61 -1.54
CA THR A 53 -6.13 5.54 -0.54
C THR A 53 -6.70 5.53 0.86
N VAL A 54 -6.07 4.76 1.73
CA VAL A 54 -6.44 4.65 3.14
C VAL A 54 -5.28 5.11 4.01
N GLN A 55 -5.61 5.64 5.19
CA GLN A 55 -4.63 5.97 6.22
C GLN A 55 -4.58 4.83 7.25
N ILE A 56 -3.40 4.29 7.48
CA ILE A 56 -3.22 3.14 8.39
C ILE A 56 -2.15 3.50 9.43
N SER A 57 -2.44 3.27 10.71
CA SER A 57 -1.49 3.43 11.81
C SER A 57 -0.91 2.07 12.22
N GLU A 58 0.18 2.09 13.01
CA GLU A 58 0.84 0.87 13.49
C GLU A 58 1.29 -0.08 12.37
N THR A 59 1.62 0.49 11.21
CA THR A 59 2.03 -0.29 10.03
C THR A 59 3.46 -0.79 10.13
N PRO A 60 3.76 -1.95 9.52
CA PRO A 60 5.15 -2.39 9.36
C PRO A 60 6.00 -1.36 8.60
N GLU A 61 7.29 -1.41 8.84
CA GLU A 61 8.27 -0.64 8.10
C GLU A 61 8.25 -1.07 6.62
N CYS A 62 7.97 -0.13 5.71
CA CYS A 62 8.06 -0.32 4.27
C CYS A 62 9.26 0.46 3.70
N ALA A 63 9.72 0.10 2.51
CA ALA A 63 10.75 0.86 1.82
C ALA A 63 10.29 2.31 1.62
N VAL A 64 11.15 3.30 1.87
CA VAL A 64 10.80 4.71 1.69
C VAL A 64 11.62 5.28 0.56
N VAL A 65 10.96 5.89 -0.42
CA VAL A 65 11.62 6.64 -1.50
C VAL A 65 11.85 8.05 -1.02
N ASP A 66 13.10 8.49 -1.05
CA ASP A 66 13.44 9.88 -0.82
C ASP A 66 12.88 10.76 -1.95
N ASN A 67 12.17 11.81 -1.59
CA ASN A 67 11.50 12.65 -2.58
C ASN A 67 12.46 13.49 -3.42
N ALA A 68 13.68 13.77 -2.93
CA ALA A 68 14.65 14.60 -3.61
C ALA A 68 15.58 13.80 -4.52
N THR A 69 16.02 12.62 -4.05
CA THR A 69 17.00 11.76 -4.73
C THR A 69 16.34 10.62 -5.51
N LEU A 70 15.07 10.30 -5.21
CA LEU A 70 14.34 9.14 -5.76
C LEU A 70 15.06 7.80 -5.46
N GLU A 71 15.86 7.77 -4.41
CA GLU A 71 16.53 6.57 -3.92
C GLU A 71 15.79 5.98 -2.73
N VAL A 72 15.93 4.66 -2.54
CA VAL A 72 15.33 4.00 -1.37
C VAL A 72 16.21 4.31 -0.16
N ILE A 73 15.64 4.99 0.84
CA ILE A 73 16.26 5.20 2.14
C ILE A 73 16.05 3.93 2.94
N ASN A 74 17.12 3.42 3.56
CA ASN A 74 17.00 2.31 4.48
C ASN A 74 16.47 2.85 5.83
N PRO A 75 15.26 2.46 6.27
CA PRO A 75 14.68 2.97 7.52
C PRO A 75 15.53 2.63 8.76
N GLN A 76 16.42 1.63 8.67
CA GLN A 76 17.32 1.24 9.76
C GLN A 76 18.60 2.09 9.88
N THR A 77 18.94 2.92 8.89
CA THR A 77 20.22 3.67 8.89
C THR A 77 20.16 5.04 9.56
N SER A 78 18.96 5.58 9.83
CA SER A 78 18.80 6.75 10.70
C SER A 78 18.75 6.29 12.15
N LYS A 79 19.93 6.14 12.77
CA LYS A 79 20.11 6.02 14.23
C LYS A 79 19.84 7.36 14.95
N ASP A 80 18.85 8.11 14.49
CA ASP A 80 18.38 9.28 15.21
C ASP A 80 17.23 8.83 16.11
N GLU A 81 17.27 9.25 17.37
CA GLU A 81 16.47 8.82 18.53
C GLU A 81 14.93 9.00 18.40
N GLU A 82 14.45 9.29 17.20
CA GLU A 82 13.06 9.57 16.86
C GLU A 82 12.24 8.32 16.47
N SER A 83 12.90 7.16 16.33
CA SER A 83 12.26 5.88 15.99
C SER A 83 11.27 5.37 17.04
N THR A 84 11.34 5.89 18.28
CA THR A 84 10.43 5.51 19.38
C THR A 84 9.17 6.38 19.48
N LYS A 85 9.08 7.50 18.76
CA LYS A 85 7.92 8.43 18.80
C LYS A 85 6.88 8.20 17.70
N ASN A 86 7.14 7.34 16.71
CA ASN A 86 6.34 7.26 15.48
C ASN A 86 5.35 6.08 15.38
N LYS A 87 5.13 5.29 16.45
CA LYS A 87 4.18 4.15 16.40
C LYS A 87 2.75 4.56 15.99
N ASN A 88 2.36 5.80 16.26
CA ASN A 88 1.01 6.31 15.95
C ASN A 88 0.95 7.18 14.68
N LYS A 89 2.02 7.25 13.88
CA LYS A 89 1.98 8.05 12.65
C LYS A 89 1.18 7.30 11.58
N LYS A 90 0.06 7.90 11.15
CA LYS A 90 -0.73 7.40 10.02
C LYS A 90 0.09 7.49 8.74
N LYS A 91 0.19 6.39 7.98
CA LYS A 91 0.82 6.33 6.65
C LYS A 91 -0.25 6.09 5.58
N LYS A 92 0.00 6.56 4.35
CA LYS A 92 -0.95 6.47 3.22
C LYS A 92 -0.66 5.24 2.37
N PHE A 93 -1.71 4.48 2.03
CA PHE A 93 -1.62 3.27 1.22
C PHE A 93 -2.69 3.27 0.13
N PHE A 94 -2.39 2.72 -1.04
CA PHE A 94 -3.41 2.31 -1.99
C PHE A 94 -4.07 1.01 -1.51
N LYS A 95 -5.40 1.00 -1.43
CA LYS A 95 -6.19 -0.22 -1.16
C LYS A 95 -6.49 -0.89 -2.48
N ILE A 96 -6.03 -2.13 -2.66
CA ILE A 96 -6.16 -2.90 -3.89
C ILE A 96 -6.90 -4.20 -3.56
N GLY A 97 -7.97 -4.47 -4.29
CA GLY A 97 -8.89 -5.56 -3.99
C GLY A 97 -8.41 -6.91 -4.53
N ASP A 98 -7.62 -6.91 -5.60
CA ASP A 98 -7.19 -8.14 -6.27
C ASP A 98 -5.68 -8.12 -6.60
N ALA A 99 -5.03 -9.28 -6.49
CA ALA A 99 -3.66 -9.47 -6.94
C ALA A 99 -3.51 -9.28 -8.45
N TRP A 100 -4.57 -9.56 -9.23
CA TRP A 100 -4.57 -9.41 -10.69
C TRP A 100 -4.55 -7.95 -11.16
N ASP A 101 -4.82 -6.99 -10.26
CA ASP A 101 -4.68 -5.57 -10.57
C ASP A 101 -3.21 -5.15 -10.66
N PHE A 102 -2.29 -5.94 -10.07
CA PHE A 102 -0.86 -5.70 -10.18
C PHE A 102 -0.30 -6.28 -11.48
N ASP A 103 0.65 -5.56 -12.07
CA ASP A 103 1.42 -6.04 -13.21
C ASP A 103 2.52 -7.02 -12.78
N ASN A 104 3.32 -6.67 -11.75
CA ASN A 104 4.46 -7.48 -11.30
C ASN A 104 4.70 -7.32 -9.78
N ILE A 105 3.88 -7.98 -8.98
CA ILE A 105 4.05 -8.03 -7.52
C ILE A 105 4.29 -9.46 -7.04
N GLY A 106 5.23 -9.62 -6.12
CA GLY A 106 5.44 -10.84 -5.35
C GLY A 106 4.87 -10.69 -3.94
N VAL A 107 4.60 -11.81 -3.28
CA VAL A 107 4.17 -11.83 -1.88
C VAL A 107 5.08 -12.72 -1.05
N SER A 108 5.42 -12.29 0.16
CA SER A 108 6.25 -13.09 1.07
C SER A 108 5.54 -14.37 1.51
N ARG A 109 6.31 -15.27 2.14
CA ARG A 109 5.71 -16.37 2.91
C ARG A 109 4.85 -15.80 4.06
N PRO A 110 3.82 -16.53 4.49
CA PRO A 110 3.05 -16.16 5.68
C PRO A 110 3.98 -15.95 6.88
N SER A 111 3.71 -14.93 7.68
CA SER A 111 4.45 -14.66 8.91
C SER A 111 3.50 -14.03 9.93
N ASP A 112 3.72 -14.35 11.21
CA ASP A 112 2.96 -13.75 12.32
C ASP A 112 3.44 -12.32 12.51
N ILE A 113 2.82 -11.39 11.78
CA ILE A 113 3.18 -9.96 11.74
C ILE A 113 2.19 -9.18 12.62
N ALA A 114 2.66 -8.05 13.17
CA ALA A 114 1.83 -7.12 13.92
C ALA A 114 0.53 -6.73 13.18
N GLN A 115 -0.53 -6.48 13.94
CA GLN A 115 -1.85 -6.10 13.42
C GLN A 115 -1.95 -4.57 13.35
N PRO A 116 -1.94 -3.93 12.16
CA PRO A 116 -2.14 -2.50 12.07
C PRO A 116 -3.62 -2.15 12.18
N ILE A 117 -3.89 -0.88 12.47
CA ILE A 117 -5.24 -0.33 12.65
C ILE A 117 -5.56 0.57 11.45
N ILE A 118 -6.69 0.32 10.78
CA ILE A 118 -7.18 1.20 9.71
C ILE A 118 -7.88 2.40 10.36
N HIS A 119 -7.50 3.60 9.92
CA HIS A 119 -8.31 4.78 10.16
C HIS A 119 -9.05 5.10 8.85
N GLY A 120 -10.38 4.99 8.87
CA GLY A 120 -11.21 5.45 7.76
C GLY A 120 -10.81 6.87 7.35
N ALA A 121 -10.73 7.12 6.05
CA ALA A 121 -10.39 8.45 5.55
C ALA A 121 -11.50 9.43 5.96
N GLU A 122 -11.17 10.41 6.81
CA GLU A 122 -12.06 11.55 7.04
C GLU A 122 -12.14 12.34 5.72
N GLY A 123 -13.18 12.09 4.92
CA GLY A 123 -13.42 12.76 3.64
C GLY A 123 -13.70 11.84 2.44
N SER A 124 -13.54 10.51 2.58
CA SER A 124 -13.96 9.59 1.53
C SER A 124 -15.49 9.51 1.49
N SER A 125 -16.08 9.93 0.37
CA SER A 125 -17.50 9.78 0.03
C SER A 125 -17.87 8.32 -0.34
N GLY A 126 -17.23 7.36 0.32
CA GLY A 126 -17.60 5.95 0.33
C GLY A 126 -18.22 5.58 1.68
N PRO A 127 -18.89 4.43 1.80
CA PRO A 127 -19.50 4.00 3.05
C PRO A 127 -18.47 4.02 4.17
N VAL A 128 -18.87 4.56 5.32
CA VAL A 128 -18.11 4.68 6.57
C VAL A 128 -17.97 3.29 7.22
N GLU A 129 -17.38 2.32 6.51
CA GLU A 129 -17.30 0.91 6.92
C GLU A 129 -15.87 0.41 7.16
N ASP A 130 -14.83 1.14 6.75
CA ASP A 130 -13.44 0.69 6.88
C ASP A 130 -12.78 1.05 8.24
N GLN A 131 -13.50 0.89 9.35
CA GLN A 131 -12.88 0.91 10.70
C GLN A 131 -12.66 -0.53 11.15
N GLY A 132 -11.45 -1.05 10.92
CA GLY A 132 -11.13 -2.44 11.23
C GLY A 132 -9.64 -2.64 11.54
N LYS A 133 -9.36 -3.74 12.23
CA LYS A 133 -7.97 -4.23 12.42
C LYS A 133 -7.59 -5.07 11.22
N ILE A 134 -6.36 -4.92 10.73
CA ILE A 134 -5.87 -5.80 9.68
C ILE A 134 -5.05 -6.91 10.32
N ASN A 135 -5.40 -8.15 10.01
CA ASN A 135 -4.53 -9.28 10.31
C ASN A 135 -3.57 -9.50 9.12
N ILE A 136 -2.36 -8.92 9.20
CA ILE A 136 -1.36 -9.03 8.13
C ILE A 136 -0.94 -10.48 7.93
N GLN A 137 -1.02 -10.95 6.68
CA GLN A 137 -0.59 -12.28 6.29
C GLN A 137 0.73 -12.26 5.53
N ARG A 138 0.95 -11.26 4.67
CA ARG A 138 2.10 -11.24 3.74
C ARG A 138 2.63 -9.83 3.51
N TYR A 139 3.92 -9.73 3.21
CA TYR A 139 4.51 -8.51 2.65
C TYR A 139 4.46 -8.51 1.13
N LEU A 140 4.28 -7.33 0.55
CA LEU A 140 4.41 -7.12 -0.89
C LEU A 140 5.88 -6.87 -1.22
N VAL A 141 6.40 -7.57 -2.22
CA VAL A 141 7.76 -7.41 -2.73
C VAL A 141 7.72 -7.23 -4.24
N CYS A 142 8.76 -6.64 -4.84
CA CYS A 142 8.86 -6.58 -6.29
C CYS A 142 9.09 -8.00 -6.85
N ALA A 143 8.27 -8.43 -7.82
CA ALA A 143 8.40 -9.76 -8.42
C ALA A 143 9.71 -9.97 -9.20
N ASP A 144 10.33 -8.91 -9.71
CA ASP A 144 11.52 -9.02 -10.56
C ASP A 144 12.83 -9.03 -9.76
N CYS A 145 12.88 -8.28 -8.65
CA CYS A 145 14.12 -8.12 -7.88
C CYS A 145 14.04 -8.66 -6.46
N ASP A 146 12.89 -9.19 -6.05
CA ASP A 146 12.59 -9.73 -4.71
C ASP A 146 12.82 -8.75 -3.55
N ARG A 147 13.00 -7.46 -3.85
CA ARG A 147 13.22 -6.42 -2.83
C ARG A 147 11.88 -5.85 -2.35
N GLY A 148 11.85 -5.49 -1.08
CA GLY A 148 10.72 -4.91 -0.38
C GLY A 148 11.03 -4.77 1.10
N PRO A 149 10.01 -4.58 1.96
CA PRO A 149 8.58 -4.59 1.62
C PRO A 149 8.12 -3.28 0.95
N LEU A 150 7.24 -3.41 -0.06
CA LEU A 150 6.56 -2.30 -0.74
C LEU A 150 5.18 -1.99 -0.13
N GLY A 151 4.70 -2.87 0.73
CA GLY A 151 3.37 -2.86 1.32
C GLY A 151 3.09 -4.20 2.00
N PHE A 152 1.82 -4.48 2.27
CA PHE A 152 1.39 -5.73 2.88
C PHE A 152 0.01 -6.18 2.39
N ALA A 153 -0.36 -7.43 2.66
CA ALA A 153 -1.68 -8.00 2.40
C ALA A 153 -2.20 -8.68 3.66
N GLY A 154 -3.50 -8.54 3.92
CA GLY A 154 -4.13 -9.09 5.12
C GLY A 154 -5.65 -9.15 5.05
N PHE A 155 -6.25 -9.69 6.11
CA PHE A 155 -7.69 -9.71 6.30
C PHE A 155 -8.12 -8.48 7.09
N VAL A 156 -9.14 -7.76 6.60
CA VAL A 156 -9.81 -6.71 7.38
C VAL A 156 -10.76 -7.41 8.34
N VAL A 157 -10.63 -7.14 9.63
CA VAL A 157 -11.44 -7.70 10.70
C VAL A 157 -12.29 -6.57 11.29
N ASP A 158 -13.60 -6.69 11.15
CA ASP A 158 -14.54 -5.74 11.73
C ASP A 158 -14.70 -6.03 13.23
N GLU A 159 -14.66 -4.98 14.07
CA GLU A 159 -14.72 -5.16 15.53
C GLU A 159 -16.07 -5.75 16.02
N ASP A 160 -17.11 -5.64 15.19
CA ASP A 160 -18.44 -6.18 15.45
C ASP A 160 -18.60 -7.65 15.01
N GLU A 161 -17.65 -8.22 14.24
CA GLU A 161 -17.65 -9.65 13.88
C GLU A 161 -17.03 -10.53 14.98
N LYS A 162 -17.63 -10.50 16.18
CA LYS A 162 -17.57 -11.66 17.07
C LYS A 162 -18.48 -12.78 16.55
N LYS A 163 -18.09 -13.44 15.45
CA LYS A 163 -18.52 -14.80 15.01
C LYS A 163 -18.28 -14.99 13.51
N TYR A 164 -17.08 -15.41 13.12
CA TYR A 164 -16.86 -16.33 11.99
C TYR A 164 -15.49 -16.98 12.18
N GLY A 165 -15.35 -17.69 13.29
CA GLY A 165 -14.18 -18.49 13.62
C GLY A 165 -14.50 -19.75 14.44
N GLU A 166 -15.77 -20.00 14.72
CA GLU A 166 -16.29 -21.25 15.29
C GLU A 166 -17.24 -21.87 14.26
N GLU A 167 -16.77 -22.10 13.04
CA GLU A 167 -17.36 -23.13 12.19
C GLU A 167 -16.36 -24.29 12.16
N GLU A 168 -16.84 -25.37 12.76
CA GLU A 168 -16.27 -26.68 13.06
C GLU A 168 -15.01 -27.10 12.27
N GLU A 169 -14.06 -27.65 13.04
CA GLU A 169 -12.85 -28.34 12.59
C GLU A 169 -13.21 -29.52 11.67
N GLU A 170 -13.40 -29.27 10.38
CA GLU A 170 -13.29 -30.29 9.34
C GLU A 170 -11.91 -30.20 8.67
N ASP A 171 -10.96 -30.97 9.22
CA ASP A 171 -9.78 -31.61 8.59
C ASP A 171 -9.18 -30.96 7.31
N GLY A 172 -9.03 -29.64 7.31
CA GLY A 172 -8.45 -28.90 6.18
C GLY A 172 -7.90 -27.56 6.62
N ASP A 173 -6.63 -27.29 6.29
CA ASP A 173 -5.89 -26.09 6.67
C ASP A 173 -6.69 -24.81 6.38
N ALA A 174 -7.25 -24.20 7.43
CA ALA A 174 -8.10 -23.00 7.37
C ALA A 174 -7.41 -21.82 6.65
N ARG A 175 -6.08 -21.86 6.52
CA ARG A 175 -5.27 -20.90 5.75
C ARG A 175 -5.60 -20.90 4.25
N ILE A 176 -6.13 -22.00 3.70
CA ILE A 176 -6.37 -22.17 2.26
C ILE A 176 -7.75 -21.63 1.86
N LYS A 177 -8.75 -21.69 2.74
CA LYS A 177 -10.16 -21.32 2.43
C LYS A 177 -10.38 -19.80 2.29
N ASN A 178 -9.48 -18.96 2.81
CA ASN A 178 -9.64 -17.50 2.82
C ASN A 178 -8.64 -16.73 1.92
N ALA A 179 -7.79 -17.40 1.13
CA ALA A 179 -6.81 -16.69 0.28
C ALA A 179 -7.48 -15.67 -0.69
N ASN A 180 -8.73 -15.92 -1.09
CA ASN A 180 -9.53 -15.03 -1.94
C ASN A 180 -10.10 -13.79 -1.22
N LYS A 181 -9.86 -13.62 0.08
CA LYS A 181 -10.31 -12.47 0.89
C LYS A 181 -9.16 -11.52 1.28
N LEU A 182 -7.94 -11.75 0.78
CA LEU A 182 -6.83 -10.85 1.06
C LEU A 182 -7.04 -9.50 0.40
N VAL A 183 -6.94 -8.44 1.20
CA VAL A 183 -6.86 -7.06 0.71
C VAL A 183 -5.40 -6.63 0.71
N TYR A 184 -5.00 -5.93 -0.35
CA TYR A 184 -3.62 -5.51 -0.58
C TYR A 184 -3.48 -4.02 -0.29
N PHE A 185 -2.43 -3.66 0.44
CA PHE A 185 -2.13 -2.29 0.84
C PHE A 185 -0.72 -1.93 0.35
N LEU A 186 -0.64 -1.20 -0.76
CA LEU A 186 0.62 -0.74 -1.35
C LEU A 186 0.98 0.64 -0.80
N SER A 187 2.15 0.80 -0.19
CA SER A 187 2.54 2.08 0.40
C SER A 187 2.81 3.12 -0.68
N CYS A 188 2.25 4.32 -0.53
CA CYS A 188 2.48 5.44 -1.45
C CYS A 188 3.95 5.92 -1.41
N ASP A 189 4.66 5.69 -0.30
CA ASP A 189 6.05 6.09 -0.13
C ASP A 189 7.04 5.03 -0.63
N SER A 190 6.56 3.84 -1.01
CA SER A 190 7.40 2.70 -1.43
C SER A 190 7.47 2.51 -2.95
N VAL A 191 7.05 3.48 -3.74
CA VAL A 191 6.97 3.35 -5.20
C VAL A 191 7.43 4.62 -5.92
N LYS A 192 7.83 4.47 -7.18
CA LYS A 192 8.10 5.60 -8.08
C LYS A 192 6.91 5.85 -8.97
N TYR A 193 6.61 7.12 -9.21
CA TYR A 193 5.53 7.54 -10.09
C TYR A 193 6.11 7.92 -11.45
N GLU A 194 5.63 7.30 -12.52
CA GLU A 194 5.94 7.67 -13.90
C GLU A 194 4.68 8.21 -14.56
N LEU A 195 4.76 9.44 -15.06
CA LEU A 195 3.72 10.05 -15.89
C LEU A 195 3.87 9.58 -17.33
N ARG A 196 2.75 9.20 -17.97
CA ARG A 196 2.67 8.90 -19.40
C ARG A 196 1.83 9.91 -20.16
#